data_AF-H8YVS3-F1
#
_entry.id   AF-H8YVS3-F1
#
_cell.length_a   1.000
_cell.length_b   1.000
_cell.length_c   1.000
_cell.angle_alpha   90.00
_cell.angle_beta   90.00
_cell.angle_gamma   90.00
#
_symmetry.space_group_name_H-M   'P 1'
#
loop_
_entity.id
_entity.type
_entity.pdbx_description
1 polymer ?
#
loop_
_entity_poly.entity_id
_entity_poly.type
_entity_poly.pdbx_seq_one_letter_code
_entity_poly.pdbx_strand_id
1 'polypeptide(L)'
;MNSPPVSIPEFSEAIPTMRHQRGPRRRPSAVAVLDDQGRFLAPCKPARARQLITCGRAWLLSAEPPRIQLTYKPQQEAPDQP
;
A
#
# COMPACT_ATOMS: atom_id res chain seq x y z
N MET A 1 -68.92 -10.14 -19.70
CA MET A 1 -68.17 -9.06 -19.03
C MET A 1 -67.35 -9.66 -17.91
N ASN A 2 -66.18 -9.07 -17.65
CA ASN A 2 -65.22 -9.34 -16.57
C ASN A 2 -63.98 -10.16 -16.96
N SER A 3 -63.06 -9.48 -17.65
CA SER A 3 -61.62 -9.79 -17.66
C SER A 3 -61.02 -9.43 -16.29
N PRO A 4 -60.16 -10.25 -15.67
CA PRO A 4 -59.22 -9.75 -14.67
C PRO A 4 -58.01 -9.07 -15.37
N PRO A 5 -57.46 -8.01 -14.78
CA PRO A 5 -56.39 -7.22 -15.37
C PRO A 5 -55.04 -7.95 -15.32
N VAL A 6 -54.24 -7.67 -16.35
CA VAL A 6 -52.83 -8.09 -16.51
C VAL A 6 -52.02 -7.70 -15.27
N SER A 7 -51.56 -8.70 -14.51
CA SER A 7 -50.56 -8.49 -13.44
C SER A 7 -49.17 -8.66 -14.04
N ILE A 8 -48.60 -7.54 -14.48
CA ILE A 8 -47.17 -7.41 -14.76
C ILE A 8 -46.46 -7.49 -13.41
N PRO A 9 -45.56 -8.46 -13.16
CA PRO A 9 -44.68 -8.36 -12.00
C PRO A 9 -43.76 -7.15 -12.20
N GLU A 10 -44.00 -6.14 -11.36
CA GLU A 10 -43.18 -4.96 -11.11
C GLU A 10 -41.70 -5.35 -11.13
N PHE A 11 -41.00 -4.86 -12.16
CA PHE A 11 -39.56 -5.03 -12.33
C PHE A 11 -38.89 -4.46 -11.08
N SER A 12 -38.43 -5.34 -10.19
CA SER A 12 -37.83 -4.99 -8.92
C SER A 12 -36.45 -4.39 -9.17
N GLU A 13 -36.46 -3.12 -9.60
CA GLU A 13 -35.31 -2.23 -9.73
C GLU A 13 -34.85 -1.80 -8.33
N ALA A 14 -34.27 -2.76 -7.63
CA ALA A 14 -33.49 -2.49 -6.44
C ALA A 14 -32.26 -3.40 -6.48
N ILE A 15 -31.40 -3.21 -7.48
CA ILE A 15 -30.00 -3.55 -7.29
C ILE A 15 -29.48 -2.50 -6.31
N PRO A 16 -29.21 -2.82 -5.03
CA PRO A 16 -28.47 -1.90 -4.20
C PRO A 16 -27.12 -1.74 -4.90
N THR A 17 -26.91 -0.58 -5.51
CA THR A 17 -25.59 -0.17 -5.96
C THR A 17 -24.65 -0.47 -4.81
N MET A 18 -23.71 -1.40 -5.03
CA MET A 18 -22.56 -1.56 -4.17
C MET A 18 -21.90 -0.19 -4.11
N ARG A 19 -22.30 0.61 -3.12
CA ARG A 19 -21.53 1.76 -2.68
C ARG A 19 -20.25 1.10 -2.23
N HIS A 20 -19.24 1.16 -3.10
CA HIS A 20 -17.87 0.83 -2.76
C HIS A 20 -17.63 1.46 -1.40
N GLN A 21 -17.69 0.63 -0.36
CA GLN A 21 -17.34 1.04 0.98
C GLN A 21 -15.86 1.31 0.87
N ARG A 22 -15.53 2.57 0.54
CA ARG A 22 -14.20 3.14 0.71
C ARG A 22 -14.01 3.08 2.22
N GLY A 23 -13.54 1.92 2.68
CA GLY A 23 -13.13 1.70 4.05
C GLY A 23 -12.20 2.84 4.48
N PRO A 24 -12.08 3.08 5.79
CA PRO A 24 -11.33 4.21 6.31
C PRO A 24 -10.01 4.28 5.55
N ARG A 25 -9.77 5.40 4.85
CA ARG A 25 -8.52 5.68 4.14
C ARG A 25 -7.42 5.47 5.17
N ARG A 26 -6.83 4.27 5.22
CA ARG A 26 -5.74 3.93 6.13
C ARG A 26 -4.70 5.00 5.83
N ARG A 27 -4.52 5.93 6.78
CA ARG A 27 -3.50 6.98 6.68
C ARG A 27 -2.20 6.29 6.27
N PRO A 28 -1.33 6.91 5.46
CA PRO A 28 -0.07 6.28 5.11
C PRO A 28 0.71 6.00 6.40
N SER A 29 0.65 4.75 6.87
CA SER A 29 1.36 4.28 8.05
C SER A 29 2.83 4.53 7.79
N ALA A 30 3.46 5.35 8.63
CA ALA A 30 4.88 5.61 8.52
C ALA A 30 5.63 4.27 8.57
N VAL A 31 6.62 4.10 7.70
CA VAL A 31 7.41 2.87 7.60
C VAL A 31 8.57 2.99 8.56
N ALA A 32 8.69 2.05 9.50
CA ALA A 32 9.85 2.03 10.39
C ALA A 32 11.09 1.62 9.58
N VAL A 33 12.20 2.32 9.81
CA VAL A 33 13.45 2.10 9.11
C VAL A 33 14.49 1.63 10.11
N LEU A 34 15.16 0.54 9.81
CA LEU A 34 16.31 0.06 10.55
C LEU A 34 17.57 0.32 9.73
N ASP A 35 18.68 0.66 10.39
CA ASP A 35 20.00 0.63 9.75
C ASP A 35 20.47 -0.81 9.51
N ASP A 36 21.65 -0.98 8.92
CA ASP A 36 22.24 -2.29 8.67
C ASP A 36 22.56 -3.08 9.96
N GLN A 37 22.72 -2.39 11.09
CA GLN A 37 22.94 -2.95 12.42
C GLN A 37 21.63 -3.24 13.19
N GLY A 38 20.47 -2.99 12.59
CA GLY A 38 19.17 -3.20 13.21
C GLY A 38 18.73 -2.10 14.19
N ARG A 39 19.36 -0.92 14.17
CA ARG A 39 18.95 0.23 14.98
C ARG A 39 17.86 1.02 14.29
N PHE A 40 16.88 1.49 15.06
CA PHE A 40 15.81 2.31 14.53
C PHE A 40 16.30 3.70 14.11
N LEU A 41 16.00 4.06 12.87
CA LEU A 41 16.16 5.39 12.32
C LEU A 41 14.81 6.12 12.29
N ALA A 42 14.86 7.39 11.88
CA ALA A 42 13.65 8.15 11.63
C ALA A 42 12.74 7.42 10.62
N PRO A 43 11.44 7.25 10.92
CA PRO A 43 10.52 6.57 10.02
C PRO A 43 10.34 7.37 8.72
N CYS A 44 10.06 6.67 7.62
CA CYS A 44 9.91 7.28 6.32
C CYS A 44 8.53 7.07 5.71
N LYS A 45 8.20 7.85 4.67
CA LYS A 45 6.97 7.69 3.90
C LYS A 45 7.00 6.39 3.07
N PRO A 46 5.86 5.72 2.86
CA PRO A 46 5.79 4.50 2.04
C PRO A 46 6.40 4.64 0.64
N ALA A 47 6.23 5.80 -0.02
CA ALA A 47 6.83 6.06 -1.33
C ALA A 47 8.38 5.99 -1.29
N ARG A 48 8.99 6.53 -0.23
CA ARG A 48 10.45 6.48 -0.04
C ARG A 48 10.93 5.06 0.26
N ALA A 49 10.20 4.32 1.10
CA ALA A 49 10.50 2.91 1.37
C ALA A 49 10.50 2.07 0.08
N ARG A 50 9.47 2.23 -0.75
CA ARG A 50 9.38 1.55 -2.07
C ARG A 50 10.56 1.91 -2.96
N GLN A 51 10.95 3.18 -3.01
CA GLN A 51 12.12 3.62 -3.77
C GLN A 51 13.41 2.95 -3.28
N LEU A 52 13.64 2.91 -1.97
CA LEU A 52 14.83 2.30 -1.38
C LEU A 52 14.91 0.79 -1.68
N ILE A 53 13.79 0.08 -1.59
CA ILE A 53 13.70 -1.34 -1.94
C ILE A 53 13.97 -1.55 -3.43
N THR A 54 13.33 -0.75 -4.30
CA THR A 54 13.47 -0.87 -5.76
C THR A 54 14.92 -0.60 -6.20
N CYS A 55 15.62 0.34 -5.54
CA CYS A 55 17.02 0.62 -5.81
C CYS A 55 17.99 -0.41 -5.18
N GLY A 56 17.50 -1.45 -4.52
CA GLY A 56 18.33 -2.43 -3.81
C GLY A 56 19.18 -1.78 -2.70
N ARG A 57 18.61 -0.79 -2.02
CA ARG A 57 19.21 -0.07 -0.88
C ARG A 57 18.56 -0.43 0.46
N ALA A 58 17.49 -1.21 0.44
CA ALA A 58 16.79 -1.69 1.62
C ALA A 58 16.05 -2.99 1.33
N TRP A 59 15.76 -3.74 2.39
CA TRP A 59 14.93 -4.94 2.37
C TRP A 59 13.63 -4.69 3.14
N LEU A 60 12.53 -5.26 2.67
CA LEU A 60 11.27 -5.28 3.42
C LEU A 60 11.34 -6.38 4.49
N LEU A 61 11.17 -6.00 5.75
CA LEU A 61 11.14 -6.95 6.88
C LEU A 61 9.72 -7.38 7.24
N SER A 62 8.78 -6.43 7.23
CA SER A 62 7.37 -6.70 7.52
C SER A 62 6.47 -5.73 6.74
N ALA A 63 5.30 -6.22 6.33
CA ALA A 63 4.29 -5.43 5.64
C ALA A 63 3.31 -4.74 6.61
N GLU A 64 3.04 -5.33 7.78
CA GLU A 64 2.12 -4.77 8.78
C GLU A 64 2.57 -5.15 10.21
N PRO A 65 3.04 -4.19 11.04
CA PRO A 65 3.35 -2.80 10.68
C PRO A 65 4.52 -2.74 9.67
N PRO A 66 4.53 -1.76 8.73
CA PRO A 66 5.53 -1.72 7.67
C PRO A 66 6.93 -1.39 8.21
N ARG A 67 7.89 -2.27 7.92
CA ARG A 67 9.28 -2.16 8.39
C ARG A 67 10.26 -2.50 7.28
N ILE A 68 11.30 -1.69 7.12
CA ILE A 68 12.41 -1.93 6.19
C ILE A 68 13.76 -1.86 6.91
N GLN A 69 14.75 -2.56 6.39
CA GLN A 69 16.14 -2.46 6.84
C GLN A 69 17.02 -1.96 5.71
N LEU A 70 17.85 -0.95 5.96
CA LEU A 70 18.79 -0.43 4.98
C LEU A 70 19.92 -1.43 4.75
N THR A 71 20.33 -1.57 3.50
CA THR A 71 21.58 -2.24 3.17
C THR A 71 22.69 -1.21 3.22
N TYR A 72 23.69 -1.42 4.07
CA TYR A 72 24.92 -0.66 3.97
C TYR A 72 25.61 -1.06 2.66
N LYS A 73 25.46 -0.21 1.64
CA LYS A 73 26.41 -0.18 0.54
C LYS A 73 27.41 0.90 0.94
N PRO A 74 28.67 0.57 1.26
CA PRO A 74 29.69 1.61 1.23
C PRO A 74 29.56 2.23 -0.16
N GLN A 75 29.42 3.55 -0.23
CA GLN A 75 29.62 4.22 -1.50
C GLN A 75 30.99 3.74 -1.96
N GLN A 76 31.04 2.96 -3.05
CA GLN A 76 32.31 2.75 -3.72
C GLN A 76 32.77 4.16 -4.07
N GLU A 77 33.70 4.68 -3.28
CA GLU A 77 34.58 5.76 -3.70
C GLU A 77 34.98 5.37 -5.11
N ALA A 78 34.53 6.16 -6.09
CA ALA A 78 34.98 5.99 -7.45
C ALA A 78 36.51 6.02 -7.37
N PRO A 79 37.22 4.96 -7.81
CA PRO A 79 38.66 5.00 -7.80
C PRO A 79 39.06 6.20 -8.64
N ASP A 80 39.67 7.19 -7.98
CA ASP A 80 40.38 8.29 -8.58
C ASP A 80 41.38 7.66 -9.55
N GLN A 81 41.00 7.64 -10.84
CA GLN A 81 41.85 7.11 -11.90
C GLN A 81 42.97 8.14 -12.15
N PRO A 82 44.19 7.64 -12.47
CA PRO A 82 45.46 8.36 -12.31
C PRO A 82 45.63 9.61 -13.16
#